data_AF-A0A961CYY3-F1
#
_entry.id   AF-A0A961CYY3-F1
#
_cell.length_a   1.000
_cell.length_b   1.000
_cell.length_c   1.000
_cell.angle_alpha   90.00
_cell.angle_beta   90.00
_cell.angle_gamma   90.00
#
_symmetry.space_group_name_H-M   'P 1'
#
loop_
_entity.id
_entity.type
_entity.pdbx_description
1 polymer ?
#
loop_
_entity_poly.entity_id
_entity_poly.type
_entity_poly.pdbx_seq_one_letter_code
_entity_poly.pdbx_strand_id
1 'polypeptide(L)'
;MRTLLAASGGGHLTQLVNLRDRLPFEVGEVTWFTMDTPQSRSMLAGESVLFAHPAPPRDWRAVLANRRLAGAAFRRFGFDAAVSTGASIALSALPVSLAHGAATYYIESAARVEGPSLTGRLLSALPGMHTACQYRTWGDRRWSYAGSVFDCFEPGPRASTDEIASAVVTLGSQEGYPFDRLVSALHEAIPRGADVLWQTGATPTAHLGIDGRPAVPASVLESAMASADVVVAHAGVGSALSALLAGRHPVLVPRRSSLGEHVDDHQAQIAGELAERGLATRCSPEELDLEVLLDAASRTIVRSEDPPPLEL
;
A
#
# COMPACT_ATOMS: atom_id res chain seq x y z
N MET A 1 -8.49 -21.72 11.34
CA MET A 1 -9.71 -20.89 11.51
C MET A 1 -10.22 -20.43 10.14
N ARG A 2 -11.54 -20.32 9.94
CA ARG A 2 -12.10 -19.70 8.72
C ARG A 2 -12.11 -18.18 8.88
N THR A 3 -11.38 -17.47 8.03
CA THR A 3 -11.06 -16.05 8.22
C THR A 3 -11.56 -15.19 7.07
N LEU A 4 -12.25 -14.10 7.39
CA LEU A 4 -12.62 -13.05 6.43
C LEU A 4 -11.53 -11.98 6.40
N LEU A 5 -10.85 -11.81 5.27
CA LEU A 5 -9.86 -10.75 5.06
C LEU A 5 -10.47 -9.63 4.22
N ALA A 6 -10.68 -8.46 4.80
CA ALA A 6 -11.40 -7.36 4.16
C ALA A 6 -10.48 -6.16 3.91
N ALA A 7 -10.36 -5.74 2.65
CA ALA A 7 -9.57 -4.57 2.28
C ALA A 7 -10.14 -3.91 1.03
N SER A 8 -10.07 -2.57 0.94
CA SER A 8 -10.26 -1.91 -0.36
C SER A 8 -9.12 -2.26 -1.31
N GLY A 9 -9.32 -2.03 -2.61
CA GLY A 9 -8.22 -2.10 -3.58
C GLY A 9 -7.11 -1.10 -3.27
N GLY A 10 -6.05 -1.14 -4.09
CA GLY A 10 -4.84 -0.34 -3.93
C GLY A 10 -3.94 -0.86 -2.82
N GLY A 11 -3.28 0.07 -2.12
CA GLY A 11 -2.31 -0.26 -1.07
C GLY A 11 -2.90 -1.03 0.12
N HIS A 12 -4.19 -0.88 0.44
CA HIS A 12 -4.83 -1.63 1.52
C HIS A 12 -4.87 -3.15 1.23
N LEU A 13 -5.21 -3.54 0.00
CA LEU A 13 -5.22 -4.95 -0.40
C LEU A 13 -3.79 -5.51 -0.42
N THR A 14 -2.85 -4.80 -1.06
CA THR A 14 -1.44 -5.19 -1.08
C THR A 14 -0.91 -5.39 0.34
N GLN A 15 -1.24 -4.47 1.24
CA GLN A 15 -0.86 -4.57 2.63
C GLN A 15 -1.45 -5.79 3.32
N LEU A 16 -2.76 -6.05 3.19
CA LEU A 16 -3.39 -7.18 3.87
C LEU A 16 -2.89 -8.52 3.36
N VAL A 17 -2.62 -8.64 2.06
CA VAL A 17 -1.96 -9.82 1.46
C VAL A 17 -0.60 -10.07 2.10
N ASN A 18 0.21 -9.03 2.29
CA ASN A 18 1.55 -9.17 2.89
C ASN A 18 1.54 -9.34 4.42
N LEU A 19 0.42 -9.07 5.08
CA LEU A 19 0.26 -9.31 6.53
C LEU A 19 -0.36 -10.66 6.85
N ARG A 20 -1.00 -11.33 5.88
CA ARG A 20 -1.75 -12.59 6.08
C ARG A 20 -0.95 -13.64 6.83
N ASP A 21 0.27 -13.92 6.36
CA ASP A 21 1.09 -15.02 6.89
C ASP A 21 1.72 -14.69 8.25
N ARG A 22 1.58 -13.43 8.70
CA ARG A 22 2.06 -12.94 9.98
C ARG A 22 0.94 -12.79 11.01
N LEU A 23 -0.30 -13.17 10.68
CA LEU A 23 -1.38 -13.15 11.68
C LEU A 23 -1.06 -14.12 12.82
N PRO A 24 -1.32 -13.78 14.10
CA PRO A 24 -0.91 -14.58 15.26
C PRO A 24 -1.76 -15.83 15.50
N PHE A 25 -2.56 -16.24 14.52
CA PHE A 25 -3.46 -17.38 14.60
C PHE A 25 -3.43 -18.16 13.28
N GLU A 26 -3.73 -19.46 13.35
CA GLU A 26 -3.71 -20.33 12.19
C GLU A 26 -4.83 -19.96 11.20
N VAL A 27 -4.42 -19.37 10.09
CA VAL A 27 -5.29 -18.99 8.97
C VAL A 27 -5.59 -20.25 8.15
N GLY A 28 -6.80 -20.79 8.28
CA GLY A 28 -7.29 -21.92 7.49
C GLY A 28 -7.91 -21.44 6.17
N GLU A 29 -9.21 -21.68 6.00
CA GLU A 29 -9.94 -21.17 4.83
C GLU A 29 -10.06 -19.64 4.86
N VAL A 30 -9.56 -18.99 3.83
CA VAL A 30 -9.65 -17.53 3.67
C VAL A 30 -10.79 -17.19 2.71
N THR A 31 -11.54 -16.14 3.03
CA THR A 31 -12.38 -15.44 2.04
C THR A 31 -12.00 -13.97 2.03
N TRP A 32 -11.67 -13.46 0.86
CA TRP A 32 -11.34 -12.06 0.65
C TRP A 32 -12.61 -11.25 0.41
N PHE A 33 -12.77 -10.13 1.10
CA PHE A 33 -13.84 -9.17 0.86
C PHE A 33 -13.24 -7.87 0.33
N THR A 34 -13.31 -7.67 -0.98
CA THR A 34 -12.62 -6.56 -1.66
C THR A 34 -13.37 -6.09 -2.89
N MET A 35 -12.90 -5.01 -3.51
CA MET A 35 -13.44 -4.46 -4.74
C MET A 35 -13.08 -5.33 -5.95
N ASP A 36 -13.98 -5.44 -6.93
CA ASP A 36 -13.67 -6.09 -8.21
C ASP A 36 -12.85 -5.14 -9.08
N THR A 37 -11.53 -5.34 -9.12
CA THR A 37 -10.58 -4.53 -9.88
C THR A 37 -9.57 -5.44 -10.59
N PRO A 38 -8.90 -4.96 -11.66
CA PRO A 38 -7.80 -5.72 -12.27
C PRO A 38 -6.72 -6.15 -11.26
N GLN A 39 -6.42 -5.28 -10.28
CA GLN A 39 -5.47 -5.59 -9.20
C GLN A 39 -5.98 -6.75 -8.33
N SER A 40 -7.21 -6.68 -7.82
CA SER A 40 -7.72 -7.71 -6.92
C SER A 40 -7.87 -9.06 -7.61
N ARG A 41 -8.33 -9.09 -8.87
CA ARG A 41 -8.39 -10.32 -9.68
C ARG A 41 -7.02 -10.96 -9.90
N SER A 42 -5.99 -10.14 -10.12
CA SER A 42 -4.62 -10.63 -10.33
C SER A 42 -3.99 -11.13 -9.03
N MET A 43 -4.06 -10.34 -7.95
CA MET A 43 -3.43 -10.66 -6.67
C MET A 43 -4.09 -11.84 -5.95
N LEU A 44 -5.39 -12.04 -6.16
CA LEU A 44 -6.19 -13.06 -5.50
C LEU A 44 -6.60 -14.19 -6.47
N ALA A 45 -5.81 -14.41 -7.52
CA ALA A 45 -6.07 -15.49 -8.47
C ALA A 45 -5.99 -16.85 -7.75
N GLY A 46 -7.07 -17.65 -7.83
CA GLY A 46 -7.17 -18.94 -7.15
C GLY A 46 -7.67 -18.87 -5.70
N GLU A 47 -7.89 -17.67 -5.16
CA GLU A 47 -8.44 -17.46 -3.82
C GLU A 47 -9.98 -17.37 -3.84
N SER A 48 -10.61 -17.61 -2.69
CA SER A 48 -12.04 -17.34 -2.51
C SER A 48 -12.27 -15.84 -2.32
N VAL A 49 -13.00 -15.20 -3.24
CA VAL A 49 -13.23 -13.75 -3.22
C VAL A 49 -14.72 -13.43 -3.27
N LEU A 50 -15.17 -12.60 -2.33
CA LEU A 50 -16.45 -11.93 -2.31
C LEU A 50 -16.27 -10.48 -2.75
N PHE A 51 -16.71 -10.16 -3.96
CA PHE A 51 -16.58 -8.81 -4.49
C PHE A 51 -17.63 -7.86 -3.90
N ALA A 52 -17.15 -6.81 -3.24
CA ALA A 52 -17.92 -5.71 -2.71
C ALA A 52 -18.35 -4.72 -3.81
N HIS A 53 -19.42 -3.99 -3.55
CA HIS A 53 -19.83 -2.86 -4.39
C HIS A 53 -18.87 -1.68 -4.24
N PRO A 54 -18.65 -0.88 -5.32
CA PRO A 54 -17.84 0.33 -5.27
C PRO A 54 -18.22 1.23 -4.11
N ALA A 55 -17.25 1.52 -3.24
CA ALA A 55 -17.44 2.32 -2.04
C ALA A 55 -16.44 3.48 -2.03
N PRO A 56 -16.66 4.51 -2.87
CA PRO A 56 -15.81 5.70 -2.86
C PRO A 56 -15.80 6.37 -1.47
N PRO A 57 -14.80 7.22 -1.18
CA PRO A 57 -14.69 7.87 0.11
C PRO A 57 -15.98 8.58 0.52
N ARG A 58 -16.41 8.36 1.77
CA ARG A 58 -17.60 8.99 2.40
C ARG A 58 -18.97 8.55 1.85
N ASP A 59 -19.05 7.48 1.05
CA ASP A 59 -20.33 6.90 0.64
C ASP A 59 -20.89 5.91 1.69
N TRP A 60 -21.77 6.43 2.56
CA TRP A 60 -22.43 5.61 3.58
C TRP A 60 -23.42 4.59 3.02
N ARG A 61 -23.98 4.83 1.83
CA ARG A 61 -24.92 3.90 1.19
C ARG A 61 -24.18 2.66 0.72
N ALA A 62 -23.00 2.86 0.12
CA ALA A 62 -22.11 1.76 -0.26
C ALA A 62 -21.67 0.95 0.97
N VAL A 63 -21.34 1.60 2.09
CA VAL A 63 -21.03 0.91 3.36
C VAL A 63 -22.19 0.05 3.83
N LEU A 64 -23.43 0.55 3.77
CA LEU A 64 -24.60 -0.22 4.19
C LEU A 64 -24.89 -1.40 3.25
N ALA A 65 -24.77 -1.19 1.93
CA ALA A 65 -24.96 -2.25 0.93
C ALA A 65 -23.92 -3.37 1.14
N ASN A 66 -22.65 -2.99 1.29
CA ASN A 66 -21.55 -3.93 1.56
C ASN A 66 -21.68 -4.62 2.91
N ARG A 67 -22.23 -3.95 3.93
CA ARG A 67 -22.54 -4.58 5.22
C ARG A 67 -23.60 -5.68 5.07
N ARG A 68 -24.63 -5.48 4.24
CA ARG A 68 -25.64 -6.52 3.96
C ARG A 68 -25.02 -7.71 3.25
N LEU A 69 -24.14 -7.45 2.29
CA LEU A 69 -23.40 -8.48 1.56
C LEU A 69 -22.49 -9.30 2.48
N ALA A 70 -21.68 -8.62 3.30
CA ALA A 70 -20.84 -9.26 4.32
C ALA A 70 -21.68 -10.08 5.31
N GLY A 71 -22.80 -9.54 5.79
CA GLY A 71 -23.70 -10.26 6.68
C GLY A 71 -24.34 -11.50 6.05
N ALA A 72 -24.68 -11.46 4.76
CA ALA A 72 -25.16 -12.63 4.03
C ALA A 72 -24.08 -13.71 3.91
N ALA A 73 -22.83 -13.30 3.66
CA ALA A 73 -21.68 -14.20 3.64
C ALA A 73 -21.45 -14.85 5.02
N PHE A 74 -21.46 -14.08 6.10
CA PHE A 74 -21.35 -14.62 7.47
C PHE A 74 -22.41 -15.68 7.78
N ARG A 75 -23.67 -15.44 7.42
CA ARG A 75 -24.75 -16.43 7.62
C ARG A 75 -24.59 -17.69 6.78
N ARG A 76 -23.99 -17.58 5.60
CA ARG A 76 -23.85 -18.71 4.66
C ARG A 76 -22.61 -19.55 4.94
N PHE A 77 -21.52 -18.90 5.32
CA PHE A 77 -20.19 -19.50 5.36
C PHE A 77 -19.69 -19.68 6.80
N GLY A 78 -20.08 -18.80 7.72
CA GLY A 78 -19.46 -18.69 9.03
C GLY A 78 -18.01 -18.20 8.93
N PHE A 79 -17.56 -17.38 9.89
CA PHE A 79 -16.15 -17.04 10.03
C PHE A 79 -15.82 -16.96 11.52
N ASP A 80 -14.66 -17.49 11.89
CA ASP A 80 -14.15 -17.47 13.26
C ASP A 80 -13.44 -16.13 13.56
N ALA A 81 -12.84 -15.54 12.52
CA ALA A 81 -12.12 -14.28 12.60
C ALA A 81 -12.37 -13.38 11.38
N ALA A 82 -12.24 -12.07 11.58
CA ALA A 82 -12.24 -11.08 10.51
C ALA A 82 -11.13 -10.05 10.72
N VAL A 83 -10.33 -9.80 9.68
CA VAL A 83 -9.21 -8.85 9.71
C VAL A 83 -9.37 -7.83 8.60
N SER A 84 -9.05 -6.56 8.87
CA SER A 84 -9.04 -5.53 7.83
C SER A 84 -7.93 -4.51 8.04
N THR A 85 -7.35 -4.04 6.93
CA THR A 85 -6.35 -2.95 6.88
C THR A 85 -6.95 -1.58 6.52
N GLY A 86 -8.26 -1.48 6.35
CA GLY A 86 -8.95 -0.18 6.36
C GLY A 86 -9.86 0.15 5.18
N ALA A 87 -9.96 1.47 4.96
CA ALA A 87 -10.96 2.18 4.15
C ALA A 87 -12.42 1.87 4.55
N SER A 88 -13.37 2.16 3.66
CA SER A 88 -14.82 1.99 3.90
C SER A 88 -15.25 0.52 4.04
N ILE A 89 -14.52 -0.42 3.44
CA ILE A 89 -14.80 -1.86 3.52
C ILE A 89 -14.69 -2.38 4.95
N ALA A 90 -13.74 -1.87 5.75
CA ALA A 90 -13.60 -2.23 7.16
C ALA A 90 -14.89 -1.96 7.96
N LEU A 91 -15.51 -0.78 7.75
CA LEU A 91 -16.78 -0.38 8.38
C LEU A 91 -17.95 -1.25 7.93
N SER A 92 -17.83 -1.88 6.76
CA SER A 92 -18.86 -2.76 6.20
C SER A 92 -18.76 -4.16 6.80
N ALA A 93 -17.54 -4.72 6.89
CA ALA A 93 -17.32 -6.10 7.28
C ALA A 93 -17.13 -6.30 8.79
N LEU A 94 -16.27 -5.51 9.45
CA LEU A 94 -15.88 -5.80 10.83
C LEU A 94 -17.05 -5.66 11.83
N PRO A 95 -17.90 -4.62 11.78
CA PRO A 95 -19.02 -4.52 12.72
C PRO A 95 -20.06 -5.65 12.58
N VAL A 96 -20.24 -6.19 11.37
CA VAL A 96 -21.14 -7.34 11.18
C VAL A 96 -20.48 -8.65 11.61
N SER A 97 -19.16 -8.78 11.44
CA SER A 97 -18.37 -9.91 11.93
C SER A 97 -18.47 -10.03 13.45
N LEU A 98 -18.25 -8.91 14.14
CA LEU A 98 -18.35 -8.80 15.60
C LEU A 98 -19.74 -9.18 16.10
N ALA A 99 -20.81 -8.74 15.41
CA ALA A 99 -22.18 -9.10 15.76
C ALA A 99 -22.52 -10.59 15.59
N HIS A 100 -21.72 -11.33 14.81
CA HIS A 100 -21.82 -12.79 14.66
C HIS A 100 -20.85 -13.55 15.59
N GLY A 101 -20.16 -12.85 16.50
CA GLY A 101 -19.27 -13.47 17.49
C GLY A 101 -17.87 -13.82 16.97
N ALA A 102 -17.49 -13.37 15.77
CA ALA A 102 -16.13 -13.57 15.25
C ALA A 102 -15.12 -12.67 15.99
N ALA A 103 -13.88 -13.15 16.13
CA ALA A 103 -12.78 -12.31 16.59
C ALA A 103 -12.46 -11.25 15.52
N THR A 104 -12.50 -9.96 15.87
CA THR A 104 -12.36 -8.87 14.88
C THR A 104 -11.15 -8.01 15.13
N TYR A 105 -10.30 -7.90 14.11
CA TYR A 105 -9.05 -7.16 14.14
C TYR A 105 -9.03 -6.08 13.06
N TYR A 106 -8.87 -4.83 13.49
CA TYR A 106 -8.59 -3.71 12.62
C TYR A 106 -7.12 -3.32 12.74
N ILE A 107 -6.37 -3.50 11.67
CA ILE A 107 -4.99 -3.03 11.58
C ILE A 107 -5.02 -1.70 10.82
N GLU A 108 -4.59 -0.61 11.44
CA GLU A 108 -4.56 0.68 10.76
C GLU A 108 -3.60 0.65 9.58
N SER A 109 -3.94 1.35 8.50
CA SER A 109 -3.09 1.44 7.32
C SER A 109 -1.67 1.91 7.65
N ALA A 110 -0.67 1.38 6.93
CA ALA A 110 0.69 1.92 7.03
C ALA A 110 0.77 3.36 6.50
N ALA A 111 -0.27 3.87 5.83
CA ALA A 111 -0.30 5.28 5.46
C ALA A 111 -0.54 6.22 6.65
N ARG A 112 -0.75 5.68 7.87
CA ARG A 112 -1.08 6.43 9.08
C ARG A 112 0.06 6.33 10.09
N VAL A 113 1.05 7.21 9.95
CA VAL A 113 2.27 7.21 10.77
C VAL A 113 2.11 7.92 12.13
N GLU A 114 1.13 8.82 12.26
CA GLU A 114 0.99 9.64 13.49
C GLU A 114 -0.34 9.47 14.22
N GLY A 115 -1.28 8.68 13.69
CA GLY A 115 -2.59 8.53 14.34
C GLY A 115 -3.67 7.89 13.48
N PRO A 116 -4.79 7.49 14.11
CA PRO A 116 -5.80 6.69 13.44
C PRO A 116 -6.54 7.48 12.37
N SER A 117 -6.91 6.76 11.32
CA SER A 117 -7.83 7.22 10.28
C SER A 117 -9.24 7.45 10.87
N LEU A 118 -10.11 8.13 10.11
CA LEU A 118 -11.52 8.26 10.51
C LEU A 118 -12.19 6.88 10.68
N THR A 119 -11.92 5.94 9.77
CA THR A 119 -12.40 4.56 9.86
C THR A 119 -11.92 3.90 11.15
N GLY A 120 -10.62 3.97 11.43
CA GLY A 120 -10.02 3.42 12.64
C GLY A 120 -10.65 4.00 13.89
N ARG A 121 -10.83 5.32 13.96
CA ARG A 121 -11.50 5.98 15.10
C ARG A 121 -12.92 5.46 15.33
N LEU A 122 -13.71 5.31 14.27
CA LEU A 122 -15.09 4.80 14.36
C LEU A 122 -15.12 3.35 14.84
N LEU A 123 -14.22 2.49 14.34
CA LEU A 123 -14.13 1.08 14.74
C LEU A 123 -13.61 0.90 16.16
N SER A 124 -12.63 1.71 16.58
CA SER A 124 -12.08 1.69 17.95
C SER A 124 -13.10 2.06 19.04
N ALA A 125 -14.25 2.60 18.65
CA ALA A 125 -15.35 2.90 19.57
C ALA A 125 -16.25 1.68 19.83
N LEU A 126 -16.12 0.60 19.05
CA LEU A 126 -16.93 -0.61 19.18
C LEU A 126 -16.34 -1.53 20.25
N PRO A 127 -17.10 -1.91 21.30
CA PRO A 127 -16.64 -2.87 22.29
C PRO A 127 -16.32 -4.22 21.65
N GLY A 128 -15.14 -4.78 21.93
CA GLY A 128 -14.69 -6.05 21.35
C GLY A 128 -13.95 -5.92 20.00
N MET A 129 -13.77 -4.70 19.48
CA MET A 129 -12.88 -4.47 18.34
C MET A 129 -11.43 -4.43 18.81
N HIS A 130 -10.59 -5.31 18.27
CA HIS A 130 -9.14 -5.22 18.46
C HIS A 130 -8.58 -4.23 17.44
N THR A 131 -7.97 -3.15 17.91
CA THR A 131 -7.37 -2.13 17.05
C THR A 131 -5.87 -2.08 17.24
N ALA A 132 -5.14 -2.20 16.13
CA ALA A 132 -3.69 -2.14 16.13
C ALA A 132 -3.13 -1.13 15.12
N CYS A 133 -2.00 -0.52 15.46
CA CYS A 133 -1.22 0.36 14.59
C CYS A 133 0.06 -0.32 14.13
N GLN A 134 0.70 0.25 13.11
CA GLN A 134 1.91 -0.30 12.48
C GLN A 134 3.18 0.49 12.79
N TYR A 135 3.09 1.49 13.68
CA TYR A 135 4.19 2.36 14.05
C TYR A 135 4.27 2.49 15.56
N ARG A 136 5.48 2.32 16.12
CA ARG A 136 5.69 2.43 17.58
C ARG A 136 5.53 3.86 18.09
N THR A 137 5.59 4.83 17.19
CA THR A 137 5.52 6.27 17.48
C THR A 137 4.15 6.71 17.99
N TRP A 138 3.08 5.94 17.72
CA TRP A 138 1.75 6.24 18.22
C TRP A 138 1.01 4.97 18.63
N GLY A 139 0.15 5.12 19.63
CA GLY A 139 -0.57 4.04 20.27
C GLY A 139 -1.12 4.53 21.60
N ASP A 140 -2.19 3.91 22.07
CA ASP A 140 -2.82 4.27 23.34
C ASP A 140 -3.50 3.04 23.97
N ARG A 141 -4.36 3.25 24.96
CA ARG A 141 -5.11 2.15 25.60
C ARG A 141 -6.01 1.36 24.65
N ARG A 142 -6.41 1.94 23.52
CA ARG A 142 -7.24 1.30 22.49
C ARG A 142 -6.39 0.79 21.33
N TRP A 143 -5.25 1.41 21.04
CA TRP A 143 -4.38 1.07 19.92
C TRP A 143 -3.08 0.42 20.39
N SER A 144 -2.91 -0.88 20.12
CA SER A 144 -1.64 -1.58 20.32
C SER A 144 -0.75 -1.52 19.08
N TYR A 145 0.57 -1.53 19.26
CA TYR A 145 1.49 -1.73 18.15
C TYR A 145 1.52 -3.21 17.76
N ALA A 146 1.19 -3.52 16.50
CA ALA A 146 1.16 -4.91 16.01
C ALA A 146 2.44 -5.35 15.30
N GLY A 147 3.36 -4.44 14.98
CA GLY A 147 4.31 -4.66 13.90
C GLY A 147 3.89 -3.95 12.62
N SER A 148 4.85 -3.68 11.75
CA SER A 148 4.63 -3.03 10.46
C SER A 148 4.67 -4.04 9.32
N VAL A 149 3.89 -3.79 8.27
CA VAL A 149 4.04 -4.51 6.98
C VAL A 149 5.46 -4.42 6.44
N PHE A 150 6.24 -3.41 6.84
CA PHE A 150 7.62 -3.23 6.42
C PHE A 150 8.64 -4.05 7.22
N ASP A 151 8.23 -4.72 8.30
CA ASP A 151 9.14 -5.49 9.16
C ASP A 151 9.64 -6.79 8.50
N CYS A 152 9.14 -7.14 7.32
CA CYS A 152 9.66 -8.27 6.53
C CYS A 152 10.76 -7.86 5.54
N PHE A 153 11.22 -6.61 5.56
CA PHE A 153 12.26 -6.12 4.65
C PHE A 153 13.47 -5.59 5.43
N GLU A 154 14.64 -5.81 4.85
CA GLU A 154 15.92 -5.31 5.34
C GLU A 154 16.79 -4.81 4.19
N PRO A 155 17.72 -3.85 4.44
CA PRO A 155 18.70 -3.44 3.44
C PRO A 155 19.54 -4.63 2.98
N GLY A 156 19.59 -4.83 1.67
CA GLY A 156 20.36 -5.87 1.01
C GLY A 156 21.80 -5.45 0.67
N PRO A 157 22.55 -6.33 -0.01
CA PRO A 157 23.88 -6.00 -0.51
C PRO A 157 23.82 -4.86 -1.53
N ARG A 158 24.89 -4.08 -1.61
CA ARG A 158 25.06 -3.09 -2.67
C ARG A 158 25.53 -3.76 -3.95
N ALA A 159 24.95 -3.36 -5.07
CA ALA A 159 25.40 -3.69 -6.42
C ALA A 159 26.12 -2.47 -7.02
N SER A 160 27.20 -2.67 -7.75
CA SER A 160 27.80 -1.59 -8.55
C SER A 160 26.89 -1.29 -9.73
N THR A 161 26.50 -0.02 -9.88
CA THR A 161 25.80 0.45 -11.08
C THR A 161 26.37 1.81 -11.46
N ASP A 162 26.83 1.90 -12.71
CA ASP A 162 27.44 3.12 -13.27
C ASP A 162 26.52 3.80 -14.30
N GLU A 163 25.40 3.15 -14.65
CA GLU A 163 24.45 3.62 -15.66
C GLU A 163 23.02 3.21 -15.30
N ILE A 164 22.05 4.06 -15.65
CA ILE A 164 20.62 3.73 -15.61
C ILE A 164 20.16 3.43 -17.03
N ALA A 165 20.03 2.16 -17.38
CA ALA A 165 19.51 1.71 -18.67
C ALA A 165 17.99 1.51 -18.64
N SER A 166 17.42 1.27 -17.46
CA SER A 166 16.00 1.02 -17.27
C SER A 166 15.47 1.64 -15.97
N ALA A 167 14.27 2.23 -16.02
CA ALA A 167 13.63 2.83 -14.86
C ALA A 167 12.12 2.56 -14.82
N VAL A 168 11.56 2.50 -13.62
CA VAL A 168 10.11 2.52 -13.41
C VAL A 168 9.74 3.78 -12.65
N VAL A 169 8.80 4.55 -13.17
CA VAL A 169 8.22 5.72 -12.51
C VAL A 169 6.75 5.45 -12.20
N THR A 170 6.35 5.52 -10.93
CA THR A 170 4.94 5.33 -10.54
C THR A 170 4.39 6.41 -9.60
N LEU A 171 3.41 7.16 -10.10
CA LEU A 171 2.69 8.20 -9.37
C LEU A 171 1.42 7.71 -8.68
N GLY A 172 1.20 6.38 -8.69
CA GLY A 172 -0.05 5.77 -8.28
C GLY A 172 -1.11 5.86 -9.38
N SER A 173 -2.31 5.39 -9.08
CA SER A 173 -3.46 5.41 -9.99
C SER A 173 -4.58 6.31 -9.49
N GLN A 174 -4.31 7.12 -8.46
CA GLN A 174 -5.32 7.99 -7.86
C GLN A 174 -5.60 9.18 -8.78
N GLU A 175 -6.86 9.36 -9.13
CA GLU A 175 -7.31 10.51 -9.90
C GLU A 175 -7.34 11.80 -9.06
N GLY A 176 -7.25 12.95 -9.72
CA GLY A 176 -7.41 14.27 -9.08
C GLY A 176 -6.16 14.85 -8.41
N TYR A 177 -5.05 14.12 -8.41
CA TYR A 177 -3.77 14.57 -7.85
C TYR A 177 -2.67 14.44 -8.92
N PRO A 178 -2.50 15.39 -9.85
CA PRO A 178 -1.36 15.41 -10.77
C PRO A 178 -0.05 15.71 -10.02
N PHE A 179 1.10 15.30 -10.56
CA PHE A 179 2.44 15.53 -9.96
C PHE A 179 3.46 16.00 -10.99
N ASP A 180 3.15 17.09 -11.70
CA ASP A 180 3.96 17.63 -12.79
C ASP A 180 5.41 17.89 -12.37
N ARG A 181 5.64 18.31 -11.12
CA ARG A 181 6.96 18.57 -10.56
C ARG A 181 7.86 17.34 -10.56
N LEU A 182 7.35 16.18 -10.17
CA LEU A 182 8.12 14.94 -10.18
C LEU A 182 8.40 14.46 -11.61
N VAL A 183 7.40 14.52 -12.50
CA VAL A 183 7.60 14.14 -13.90
C VAL A 183 8.65 15.03 -14.56
N SER A 184 8.59 16.34 -14.35
CA SER A 184 9.54 17.29 -14.93
C SER A 184 10.96 17.06 -14.41
N ALA A 185 11.12 16.89 -13.09
CA ALA A 185 12.43 16.59 -12.50
C ALA A 185 13.02 15.28 -13.03
N LEU A 186 12.22 14.22 -13.15
CA LEU A 186 12.67 12.94 -13.69
C LEU A 186 12.98 12.99 -15.18
N HIS A 187 12.25 13.80 -15.95
CA HIS A 187 12.53 14.01 -17.37
C HIS A 187 13.93 14.62 -17.59
N GLU A 188 14.39 15.43 -16.65
CA GLU A 188 15.74 16.03 -16.67
C GLU A 188 16.80 15.09 -16.08
N ALA A 189 16.47 14.36 -15.01
CA ALA A 189 17.42 13.51 -14.29
C ALA A 189 17.70 12.16 -14.96
N ILE A 190 16.70 11.54 -15.61
CA ILE A 190 16.87 10.24 -16.26
C ILE A 190 17.60 10.39 -17.60
N PRO A 191 18.64 9.57 -17.89
CA PRO A 191 19.32 9.60 -19.18
C PRO A 191 18.37 9.34 -20.35
N ARG A 192 18.49 10.12 -21.45
CA ARG A 192 17.60 10.02 -22.63
C ARG A 192 17.58 8.66 -23.34
N GLY A 193 18.57 7.80 -23.08
CA GLY A 193 18.67 6.45 -23.64
C GLY A 193 18.01 5.37 -22.78
N ALA A 194 17.57 5.69 -21.57
CA ALA A 194 16.98 4.71 -20.66
C ALA A 194 15.57 4.30 -21.12
N ASP A 195 15.25 3.01 -20.99
CA ASP A 195 13.89 2.50 -21.16
C ASP A 195 13.09 2.75 -19.88
N VAL A 196 12.03 3.55 -19.98
CA VAL A 196 11.28 3.99 -18.80
C VAL A 196 9.81 3.63 -18.90
N LEU A 197 9.33 2.85 -17.94
CA LEU A 197 7.90 2.64 -17.75
C LEU A 197 7.31 3.77 -16.89
N TRP A 198 6.42 4.55 -17.49
CA TRP A 198 5.75 5.68 -16.83
C TRP A 198 4.31 5.35 -16.46
N GLN A 199 4.03 5.15 -15.18
CA GLN A 199 2.67 5.20 -14.63
C GLN A 199 2.42 6.58 -13.99
N THR A 200 1.65 7.43 -14.66
CA THR A 200 1.57 8.86 -14.35
C THR A 200 0.27 9.30 -13.68
N GLY A 201 -0.70 8.40 -13.51
CA GLY A 201 -1.99 8.71 -12.90
C GLY A 201 -2.72 9.80 -13.68
N ALA A 202 -3.12 10.86 -12.97
CA ALA A 202 -3.77 12.03 -13.57
C ALA A 202 -2.79 13.07 -14.16
N THR A 203 -1.47 12.81 -14.13
CA THR A 203 -0.44 13.78 -14.54
C THR A 203 -0.25 13.76 -16.06
N PRO A 204 -0.50 14.87 -16.77
CA PRO A 204 -0.28 14.95 -18.21
C PRO A 204 1.21 14.95 -18.55
N THR A 205 1.63 14.14 -19.52
CA THR A 205 3.07 14.02 -19.89
C THR A 205 3.36 14.24 -21.36
N ALA A 206 2.33 14.43 -22.19
CA ALA A 206 2.47 14.62 -23.63
C ALA A 206 3.36 15.81 -24.00
N HIS A 207 3.35 16.88 -23.19
CA HIS A 207 4.16 18.07 -23.41
C HIS A 207 5.68 17.83 -23.25
N LEU A 208 6.08 16.72 -22.61
CA LEU A 208 7.47 16.28 -22.44
C LEU A 208 7.84 15.15 -23.40
N GLY A 209 6.94 14.75 -24.31
CA GLY A 209 7.16 13.62 -25.21
C GLY A 209 7.23 12.25 -24.50
N ILE A 210 6.72 12.16 -23.26
CA ILE A 210 6.73 10.93 -22.45
C ILE A 210 5.45 10.13 -22.73
N ASP A 211 5.59 8.83 -23.05
CA ASP A 211 4.49 7.85 -23.12
C ASP A 211 4.01 7.45 -21.71
N GLY A 212 3.29 8.38 -21.07
CA GLY A 212 2.73 8.21 -19.73
C GLY A 212 1.41 7.45 -19.76
N ARG A 213 1.29 6.41 -18.93
CA ARG A 213 0.08 5.62 -18.77
C ARG A 213 -0.65 6.02 -17.48
N PRO A 214 -1.96 6.32 -17.52
CA PRO A 214 -2.72 6.63 -16.29
C PRO A 214 -2.70 5.49 -15.27
N ALA A 215 -2.73 4.25 -15.74
CA ALA A 215 -2.62 3.06 -14.91
C ALA A 215 -1.86 1.96 -15.65
N VAL A 216 -1.16 1.12 -14.90
CA VAL A 216 -0.47 -0.07 -15.39
C VAL A 216 -1.01 -1.28 -14.63
N PRO A 217 -1.27 -2.44 -15.27
CA PRO A 217 -1.66 -3.66 -14.56
C PRO A 217 -0.62 -4.03 -13.49
N ALA A 218 -1.06 -4.46 -12.31
CA ALA A 218 -0.18 -4.73 -11.18
C ALA A 218 0.95 -5.72 -11.53
N SER A 219 0.63 -6.83 -12.19
CA SER A 219 1.62 -7.82 -12.63
C SER A 219 2.67 -7.26 -13.61
N VAL A 220 2.27 -6.34 -14.49
CA VAL A 220 3.19 -5.67 -15.42
C VAL A 220 4.10 -4.69 -14.67
N LEU A 221 3.53 -3.91 -13.74
CA LEU A 221 4.30 -2.98 -12.91
C LEU A 221 5.31 -3.73 -12.03
N GLU A 222 4.89 -4.80 -11.37
CA GLU A 222 5.73 -5.66 -10.53
C GLU A 222 6.86 -6.29 -11.33
N SER A 223 6.56 -6.85 -12.51
CA SER A 223 7.57 -7.42 -13.40
C SER A 223 8.57 -6.36 -13.88
N ALA A 224 8.10 -5.15 -14.21
CA ALA A 224 8.97 -4.05 -14.63
C ALA A 224 9.86 -3.56 -13.48
N MET A 225 9.32 -3.45 -12.27
CA MET A 225 10.10 -3.10 -11.07
C MET A 225 11.18 -4.14 -10.79
N ALA A 226 10.86 -5.42 -10.94
CA ALA A 226 11.82 -6.50 -10.72
C ALA A 226 13.00 -6.44 -11.73
N SER A 227 12.77 -6.00 -12.96
CA SER A 227 13.82 -5.89 -13.99
C SER A 227 14.53 -4.54 -14.06
N ALA A 228 13.94 -3.47 -13.54
CA ALA A 228 14.47 -2.10 -13.70
C ALA A 228 15.67 -1.80 -12.81
N ASP A 229 16.59 -0.96 -13.28
CA ASP A 229 17.76 -0.54 -12.49
C ASP A 229 17.34 0.33 -11.30
N VAL A 230 16.40 1.26 -11.53
CA VAL A 230 15.86 2.17 -10.50
C VAL A 230 14.34 2.22 -10.52
N VAL A 231 13.75 2.30 -9.32
CA VAL A 231 12.32 2.55 -9.13
C VAL A 231 12.15 3.90 -8.46
N VAL A 232 11.42 4.81 -9.09
CA VAL A 232 11.02 6.09 -8.52
C VAL A 232 9.51 6.10 -8.34
N ALA A 233 9.05 6.43 -7.14
CA ALA A 233 7.62 6.43 -6.84
C ALA A 233 7.22 7.66 -6.02
N HIS A 234 5.96 8.06 -6.16
CA HIS A 234 5.32 8.81 -5.09
C HIS A 234 5.37 7.99 -3.79
N ALA A 235 5.40 8.65 -2.63
CA ALA A 235 5.54 7.96 -1.34
C ALA A 235 4.21 7.37 -0.81
N GLY A 236 3.54 6.55 -1.63
CA GLY A 236 2.38 5.75 -1.25
C GLY A 236 2.77 4.33 -0.82
N VAL A 237 2.08 3.79 0.20
CA VAL A 237 2.37 2.45 0.76
C VAL A 237 2.38 1.34 -0.30
N GLY A 238 1.42 1.35 -1.23
CA GLY A 238 1.32 0.30 -2.26
C GLY A 238 2.51 0.30 -3.22
N SER A 239 2.94 1.49 -3.67
CA SER A 239 4.12 1.62 -4.54
C SER A 239 5.40 1.29 -3.81
N ALA A 240 5.55 1.74 -2.56
CA ALA A 240 6.68 1.37 -1.72
C ALA A 240 6.77 -0.16 -1.56
N LEU A 241 5.68 -0.82 -1.11
CA LEU A 241 5.66 -2.28 -0.97
C LEU A 241 5.97 -3.01 -2.26
N SER A 242 5.45 -2.56 -3.40
CA SER A 242 5.71 -3.21 -4.69
C SER A 242 7.19 -3.16 -5.06
N ALA A 243 7.85 -2.02 -4.81
CA ALA A 243 9.29 -1.87 -5.04
C ALA A 243 10.13 -2.74 -4.09
N LEU A 244 9.78 -2.77 -2.80
CA LEU A 244 10.47 -3.61 -1.81
C LEU A 244 10.31 -5.11 -2.13
N LEU A 245 9.11 -5.54 -2.53
CA LEU A 245 8.84 -6.91 -2.97
C LEU A 245 9.62 -7.30 -4.23
N ALA A 246 9.89 -6.33 -5.11
CA ALA A 246 10.74 -6.49 -6.27
C ALA A 246 12.25 -6.49 -5.94
N GLY A 247 12.62 -6.38 -4.65
CA GLY A 247 14.01 -6.32 -4.19
C GLY A 247 14.72 -5.00 -4.48
N ARG A 248 13.97 -3.96 -4.86
CA ARG A 248 14.50 -2.65 -5.23
C ARG A 248 14.46 -1.69 -4.06
N HIS A 249 15.48 -0.86 -3.96
CA HIS A 249 15.53 0.30 -3.05
C HIS A 249 14.93 1.51 -3.77
N PRO A 250 13.66 1.89 -3.54
CA PRO A 250 13.02 2.95 -4.30
C PRO A 250 13.49 4.34 -3.87
N VAL A 251 13.48 5.27 -4.82
CA VAL A 251 13.44 6.71 -4.54
C VAL A 251 11.99 7.11 -4.31
N LEU A 252 11.65 7.48 -3.08
CA LEU A 252 10.32 7.92 -2.68
C LEU A 252 10.26 9.44 -2.64
N VAL A 253 9.43 10.00 -3.51
CA VAL A 253 9.23 11.44 -3.62
C VAL A 253 7.82 11.79 -3.11
N PRO A 254 7.69 12.34 -1.89
CA PRO A 254 6.39 12.64 -1.32
C PRO A 254 5.76 13.88 -1.99
N ARG A 255 4.45 13.81 -2.23
CA ARG A 255 3.64 14.98 -2.58
C ARG A 255 3.55 15.94 -1.39
N ARG A 256 3.43 17.24 -1.66
CA ARG A 256 3.24 18.27 -0.64
C ARG A 256 1.83 18.82 -0.63
N SER A 257 1.20 18.79 0.55
CA SER A 257 -0.13 19.36 0.76
C SER A 257 -0.15 20.88 0.52
N SER A 258 0.92 21.58 0.92
CA SER A 258 1.09 23.03 0.74
C SER A 258 1.14 23.49 -0.71
N LEU A 259 1.41 22.57 -1.65
CA LEU A 259 1.39 22.81 -3.09
C LEU A 259 0.13 22.27 -3.78
N GLY A 260 -0.84 21.76 -3.01
CA GLY A 260 -2.07 21.17 -3.54
C GLY A 260 -1.86 19.82 -4.24
N GLU A 261 -0.69 19.20 -4.08
CA GLU A 261 -0.38 17.90 -4.71
C GLU A 261 -1.05 16.74 -3.98
N HIS A 262 -1.45 16.94 -2.73
CA HIS A 262 -2.19 15.98 -1.91
C HIS A 262 -3.00 16.65 -0.80
N VAL A 263 -3.83 15.87 -0.09
CA VAL A 263 -4.70 16.39 0.98
C VAL A 263 -3.99 16.60 2.31
N ASP A 264 -2.91 15.87 2.55
CA ASP A 264 -2.10 15.88 3.76
C ASP A 264 -0.67 15.38 3.44
N ASP A 265 0.24 15.53 4.40
CA ASP A 265 1.67 15.23 4.21
C ASP A 265 2.07 13.82 4.71
N HIS A 266 1.12 12.89 4.80
CA HIS A 266 1.41 11.52 5.28
C HIS A 266 2.44 10.79 4.41
N GLN A 267 2.52 11.15 3.12
CA GLN A 267 3.53 10.64 2.19
C GLN A 267 4.96 10.97 2.66
N ALA A 268 5.17 12.17 3.22
CA ALA A 268 6.47 12.56 3.76
C ALA A 268 6.84 11.73 4.99
N GLN A 269 5.84 11.35 5.79
CA GLN A 269 6.02 10.49 6.97
C GLN A 269 6.40 9.06 6.56
N ILE A 270 5.71 8.48 5.56
CA ILE A 270 6.06 7.16 5.00
C ILE A 270 7.49 7.16 4.46
N ALA A 271 7.83 8.16 3.64
CA ALA A 271 9.17 8.26 3.06
C ALA A 271 10.24 8.42 4.14
N GLY A 272 9.96 9.21 5.19
CA GLY A 272 10.84 9.38 6.34
C GLY A 272 11.11 8.06 7.06
N GLU A 273 10.06 7.33 7.44
CA GLU A 273 10.20 6.03 8.11
C GLU A 273 11.04 5.06 7.27
N LEU A 274 10.72 4.90 5.99
CA LEU A 274 11.42 3.93 5.14
C LEU A 274 12.87 4.33 4.90
N ALA A 275 13.17 5.64 4.82
CA ALA A 275 14.54 6.13 4.75
C ALA A 275 15.32 5.85 6.04
N GLU A 276 14.72 6.06 7.21
CA GLU A 276 15.34 5.76 8.51
C GLU A 276 15.65 4.26 8.67
N ARG A 277 14.81 3.39 8.11
CA ARG A 277 15.04 1.94 8.04
C ARG A 277 16.05 1.51 6.97
N GLY A 278 16.54 2.44 6.14
CA GLY A 278 17.40 2.14 5.01
C GLY A 278 16.70 1.39 3.87
N LEU A 279 15.37 1.41 3.83
CA LEU A 279 14.55 0.70 2.85
C LEU A 279 14.19 1.55 1.62
N ALA A 280 14.40 2.86 1.68
CA ALA A 280 14.15 3.77 0.58
C ALA A 280 15.05 5.01 0.65
N THR A 281 15.20 5.72 -0.45
CA THR A 281 15.77 7.08 -0.47
C THR A 281 14.62 8.07 -0.52
N ARG A 282 14.45 8.86 0.54
CA ARG A 282 13.53 10.01 0.51
C ARG A 282 14.18 11.15 -0.26
N CYS A 283 13.50 11.70 -1.25
CA CYS A 283 14.00 12.80 -2.08
C CYS A 283 12.89 13.81 -2.39
N SER A 284 13.22 15.09 -2.54
CA SER A 284 12.31 16.08 -3.11
C SER A 284 12.55 16.24 -4.61
N PRO A 285 11.56 16.71 -5.41
CA PRO A 285 11.78 16.92 -6.84
C PRO A 285 12.95 17.87 -7.14
N GLU A 286 13.24 18.83 -6.27
CA GLU A 286 14.35 19.80 -6.43
C GLU A 286 15.74 19.19 -6.20
N GLU A 287 15.83 18.10 -5.45
CA GLU A 287 17.09 17.42 -5.12
C GLU A 287 17.33 16.20 -6.03
N LEU A 288 16.41 15.94 -6.97
CA LEU A 288 16.42 14.75 -7.78
C LEU A 288 17.36 14.91 -8.97
N ASP A 289 18.43 14.13 -8.99
CA ASP A 289 19.41 14.10 -10.06
C ASP A 289 19.88 12.67 -10.35
N LEU A 290 20.80 12.53 -11.32
CA LEU A 290 21.34 11.23 -11.71
C LEU A 290 22.13 10.55 -10.57
N GLU A 291 22.78 11.31 -9.69
CA GLU A 291 23.56 10.75 -8.58
C GLU A 291 22.63 10.07 -7.56
N VAL A 292 21.51 10.70 -7.22
CA VAL A 292 20.46 10.10 -6.39
C VAL A 292 19.91 8.82 -7.01
N LEU A 293 19.67 8.81 -8.33
CA LEU A 293 19.16 7.64 -9.04
C LEU A 293 20.18 6.49 -9.05
N LEU A 294 21.47 6.78 -9.27
CA LEU A 294 22.55 5.79 -9.24
C LEU A 294 22.77 5.22 -7.83
N ASP A 295 22.76 6.07 -6.78
CA ASP A 295 22.88 5.57 -5.40
C ASP A 295 21.70 4.65 -5.03
N ALA A 296 20.48 5.00 -5.41
CA ALA A 296 19.32 4.15 -5.18
C ALA A 296 19.41 2.83 -5.96
N ALA A 297 19.80 2.87 -7.24
CA ALA A 297 20.00 1.69 -8.07
C ALA A 297 21.12 0.77 -7.53
N SER A 298 22.11 1.34 -6.83
CA SER A 298 23.18 0.56 -6.20
C SER A 298 22.73 -0.22 -4.96
N ARG A 299 21.55 0.06 -4.42
CA ARG A 299 21.02 -0.55 -3.19
C ARG A 299 19.94 -1.56 -3.52
N THR A 300 19.91 -2.64 -2.76
CA THR A 300 18.88 -3.68 -2.89
C THR A 300 18.14 -3.87 -1.58
N ILE A 301 16.99 -4.54 -1.65
CA ILE A 301 16.18 -4.90 -0.50
C ILE A 301 16.05 -6.41 -0.47
N VAL A 302 16.21 -7.00 0.72
CA VAL A 302 16.00 -8.42 0.95
C VAL A 302 14.74 -8.59 1.78
N ARG A 303 13.96 -9.62 1.44
CA ARG A 303 12.80 -10.03 2.24
C ARG A 303 13.26 -11.08 3.25
N SER A 304 12.94 -10.86 4.52
CA SER A 304 13.17 -11.83 5.58
C SER A 304 12.40 -13.12 5.33
N GLU A 305 13.08 -14.26 5.51
CA GLU A 305 12.47 -15.60 5.38
C GLU A 305 11.53 -15.93 6.55
N ASP A 306 11.75 -15.33 7.72
CA ASP A 306 10.96 -15.56 8.94
C ASP A 306 10.61 -14.23 9.63
N PRO A 307 9.70 -13.43 9.04
CA PRO A 307 9.32 -12.15 9.63
C PRO A 307 8.52 -12.38 10.91
N PRO A 308 8.69 -11.53 11.95
CA PRO A 308 8.02 -11.74 13.24
C PRO A 308 6.49 -11.69 13.08
N PRO A 309 5.74 -12.53 13.82
CA PRO A 309 4.29 -12.49 13.81
C PRO A 309 3.79 -11.14 14.33
N LEU A 310 2.58 -10.77 13.93
CA LEU A 310 1.92 -9.57 14.40
C LEU A 310 1.41 -9.74 15.84
N GLU A 311 1.47 -8.67 16.62
CA GLU A 311 0.94 -8.62 17.98
C GLU A 311 -0.51 -8.05 17.96
N LEU A 312 -1.52 -8.94 17.88
CA LEU A 312 -2.96 -8.59 17.77
C LEU A 312 -3.80 -9.02 18.98
#